data_AF-A0A1X3JHN4-F1
#
_entry.id   AF-A0A1X3JHN4-F1
#
_cell.length_a   1.000
_cell.length_b   1.000
_cell.length_c   1.000
_cell.angle_alpha   90.00
_cell.angle_beta   90.00
_cell.angle_gamma   90.00
#
_symmetry.space_group_name_H-M   'P 1'
#
loop_
_entity.id
_entity.type
_entity.pdbx_description
1 polymer ?
#
loop_
_entity_poly.entity_id
_entity_poly.type
_entity_poly.pdbx_seq_one_letter_code
_entity_poly.pdbx_strand_id
1 'polypeptide(L)' 'MSLLFAERPLVINTQLAMKIGLNEAIVLQQLHYWLRDTNSGMECDGVRWIYNTTMRRQ' A
#
# COMPACT_ATOMS: atom_id res chain seq x y z
N MET A 1 8.56 -14.12 22.93
CA MET A 1 9.43 -13.39 21.97
C MET A 1 8.97 -13.74 20.56
N SER A 2 8.01 -12.99 20.02
CA SER A 2 7.59 -13.14 18.63
C SER A 2 8.60 -12.43 17.74
N LEU A 3 9.46 -13.19 17.05
CA LEU A 3 10.35 -12.69 15.98
C LEU A 3 9.58 -12.24 14.73
N LEU A 4 8.27 -12.49 14.69
CA LEU A 4 7.38 -12.10 13.61
C LEU A 4 6.83 -10.71 13.91
N PHE A 5 7.08 -9.77 13.01
CA PHE A 5 6.47 -8.44 13.09
C PHE A 5 4.95 -8.60 12.93
N ALA A 6 4.20 -8.18 13.95
CA ALA A 6 2.74 -8.14 13.91
C ALA A 6 2.22 -7.08 12.90
N GLU A 7 3.05 -6.09 12.59
CA GLU A 7 2.75 -4.99 11.68
C GLU A 7 3.76 -4.97 10.52
N ARG A 8 3.32 -4.52 9.35
CA ARG A 8 4.20 -4.45 8.18
C ARG A 8 5.18 -3.28 8.37
N PRO A 9 6.50 -3.53 8.45
CA PRO A 9 7.46 -2.44 8.59
C PRO A 9 7.40 -1.52 7.37
N LEU A 10 7.58 -0.22 7.60
CA LEU A 10 7.67 0.76 6.52
C LEU A 10 8.99 0.57 5.77
N VAL A 11 8.90 0.09 4.53
CA VAL A 11 10.07 -0.08 3.64
C VAL A 11 10.15 1.09 2.67
N ILE A 12 11.27 1.82 2.66
CA ILE A 12 11.48 3.00 1.82
C ILE A 12 12.73 2.79 0.96
N ASN A 13 12.67 3.16 -0.31
CA ASN A 13 13.85 3.21 -1.17
C ASN A 13 14.70 4.45 -0.83
N THR A 14 15.92 4.23 -0.33
CA THR A 14 16.84 5.30 0.06
C THR A 14 17.29 6.16 -1.12
N GLN A 15 17.44 5.59 -2.32
CA GLN A 15 17.77 6.36 -3.53
C GLN A 15 16.64 7.29 -3.95
N LEU A 16 15.40 6.85 -3.76
CA LEU A 16 14.22 7.69 -3.98
C LEU A 16 14.21 8.84 -2.96
N ALA A 17 14.38 8.55 -1.67
CA ALA A 17 14.44 9.56 -0.62
C ALA A 17 15.54 10.60 -0.85
N MET A 18 16.71 10.19 -1.38
CA MET A 18 17.78 11.13 -1.76
C MET A 18 17.40 12.06 -2.92
N LYS A 19 16.49 11.64 -3.81
CA LYS A 19 16.10 12.41 -5.00
C LYS A 19 14.93 13.36 -4.74
N ILE A 20 13.95 12.94 -3.94
CA ILE A 20 12.70 13.68 -3.75
C ILE A 20 12.46 14.17 -2.33
N GLY A 21 13.31 13.77 -1.38
CA GLY A 21 13.12 14.00 0.05
C GLY A 21 12.50 12.79 0.76
N LEU A 22 12.77 12.67 2.07
CA LEU A 22 12.33 11.53 2.87
C LEU A 22 10.81 11.49 3.02
N ASN A 23 10.19 12.64 3.28
CA ASN A 23 8.75 12.73 3.52
C ASN A 23 7.97 12.41 2.24
N GLU A 24 8.44 12.92 1.11
CA GLU A 24 7.88 12.70 -0.22
C GLU A 24 8.00 11.23 -0.62
N ALA A 25 9.16 10.61 -0.35
CA ALA A 25 9.37 9.19 -0.58
C ALA A 25 8.46 8.32 0.30
N ILE A 26 8.23 8.70 1.56
CA ILE A 26 7.28 8.01 2.46
C ILE A 26 5.85 8.08 1.90
N VAL A 27 5.38 9.27 1.53
CA VAL A 27 4.02 9.47 1.01
C VAL A 27 3.82 8.71 -0.31
N LEU A 28 4.78 8.80 -1.23
CA LEU A 28 4.71 8.10 -2.52
C LEU A 28 4.71 6.58 -2.33
N GLN A 29 5.51 6.06 -1.39
CA GLN A 29 5.57 4.64 -1.08
C GLN A 29 4.25 4.13 -0.48
N GLN A 30 3.62 4.90 0.41
CA GLN A 30 2.30 4.57 0.96
C GLN A 30 1.22 4.56 -0.11
N LEU A 31 1.22 5.55 -1.00
CA LEU A 31 0.28 5.60 -2.13
C LEU A 31 0.46 4.38 -3.05
N HIS A 32 1.70 4.01 -3.36
CA HIS A 32 1.99 2.82 -4.17
C HIS A 32 1.51 1.53 -3.50
N TYR A 33 1.66 1.38 -2.18
CA TYR A 33 1.10 0.24 -1.46
C TYR A 33 -0.42 0.22 -1.50
N TRP A 34 -1.10 1.34 -1.26
CA TRP A 34 -2.56 1.42 -1.40
C TRP A 34 -3.04 1.03 -2.79
N LEU A 35 -2.37 1.52 -3.84
CA LEU A 35 -2.70 1.15 -5.22
C LEU A 35 -2.45 -0.34 -5.50
N ARG A 36 -1.44 -0.96 -4.87
CA ARG A 36 -1.16 -2.41 -5.01
C ARG A 36 -2.08 -3.30 -4.17
N ASP A 37 -2.52 -2.85 -3.00
CA ASP A 37 -3.38 -3.63 -2.09
C ASP A 37 -4.85 -3.67 -2.57
N THR A 38 -5.21 -2.91 -3.62
CA THR A 38 -6.51 -3.01 -4.31
C THR A 38 -6.70 -4.30 -5.13
N ASN A 39 -6.04 -5.39 -4.75
CA ASN A 39 -6.26 -6.73 -5.29
C ASN A 39 -7.56 -7.38 -4.77
N SER A 40 -8.39 -6.61 -4.05
CA SER A 40 -9.83 -6.91 -3.84
C SER A 40 -10.67 -6.58 -5.09
N GLY A 41 -10.03 -6.24 -6.21
CA GLY A 41 -10.68 -6.00 -7.48
C GLY A 41 -10.66 -7.24 -8.36
N MET A 42 -11.82 -7.85 -8.58
CA MET A 42 -11.95 -8.93 -9.56
C MET A 42 -11.82 -8.30 -10.96
N GLU A 43 -10.85 -8.75 -11.76
CA GLU A 43 -10.78 -8.38 -13.18
C GLU A 43 -11.78 -9.24 -13.97
N CYS A 44 -12.76 -8.57 -14.58
CA CYS A 44 -13.69 -9.18 -15.53
C CYS A 44 -13.72 -8.28 -16.77
N ASP A 45 -13.41 -8.85 -17.95
CA ASP A 45 -13.38 -8.15 -19.24
C ASP A 45 -12.50 -6.88 -19.29
N GLY A 46 -11.30 -6.92 -18.69
CA GLY A 46 -10.34 -5.81 -18.78
C GLY A 46 -10.74 -4.56 -17.98
N VAL A 47 -11.79 -4.65 -17.17
CA VAL A 47 -12.24 -3.60 -16.26
C VAL A 47 -12.09 -4.09 -14.82
N ARG A 48 -11.41 -3.30 -13.98
CA ARG A 48 -11.18 -3.65 -12.57
C ARG A 48 -12.38 -3.25 -11.70
N TRP A 49 -13.07 -4.23 -11.14
CA TRP A 49 -14.23 -4.02 -10.26
C TRP A 49 -13.80 -3.99 -8.80
N ILE A 50 -13.76 -2.80 -8.19
CA ILE A 50 -13.45 -2.66 -6.76
C ILE A 50 -14.72 -2.96 -5.95
N TYR A 51 -14.71 -3.98 -5.08
CA TYR A 51 -15.79 -4.21 -4.12
C TYR A 51 -15.83 -3.08 -3.11
N ASN A 52 -16.85 -2.23 -3.20
CA ASN A 52 -17.10 -1.17 -2.23
C ASN A 52 -17.94 -1.72 -1.05
N THR A 53 -17.43 -2.74 -0.36
CA THR A 53 -18.02 -3.14 0.92
C THR A 53 -17.52 -2.19 1.99
N THR A 54 -18.23 -1.09 2.17
CA THR A 54 -18.19 -0.28 3.39
C THR A 54 -18.74 -1.11 4.55
N MET A 55 -17.99 -2.10 5.02
CA MET A 55 -18.22 -2.71 6.33
C MET A 55 -17.13 -2.20 7.27
N ARG A 56 -17.37 -0.98 7.76
CA ARG A 56 -16.80 -0.47 9.00
C ARG A 56 -17.13 -1.52 10.07
N ARG A 57 -16.15 -2.30 10.51
CA ARG A 57 -16.23 -3.01 11.80
C ARG A 57 -15.29 -2.30 12.76
N GLN A 58 -15.89 -1.95 13.89
CA GLN A 58 -15.33 -1.34 15.08
C GLN A 58 -14.13 -2.13 15.60
#